data_AF-M0BKY7-F1
#
_entry.id   AF-M0BKY7-F1
#
_cell.length_a   1.000
_cell.length_b   1.000
_cell.length_c   1.000
_cell.angle_alpha   90.00
_cell.angle_beta   90.00
_cell.angle_gamma   90.00
#
_symmetry.space_group_name_H-M   'P 1'
#
loop_
_entity.id
_entity.type
_entity.pdbx_description
1 polymer ?
#
loop_
_entity_poly.entity_id
_entity_poly.type
_entity_poly.pdbx_seq_one_letter_code
_entity_poly.pdbx_strand_id
1 'polypeptide(L)' 'MTLVEPVEFECVQCGRREAVADALVSTCRQCGGEMRNVEPIHD' A
#
# COMPACT_ATOMS: atom_id res chain seq x y z
N MET A 1 -4.51 21.75 7.75
CA MET A 1 -3.61 21.05 6.82
C MET A 1 -3.97 19.59 6.94
N THR A 2 -4.68 19.04 5.97
CA THR A 2 -5.09 17.62 5.98
C THR A 2 -3.82 16.79 5.88
N LEU A 3 -3.46 16.11 6.97
CA LEU A 3 -2.40 15.12 6.96
C LEU A 3 -2.88 14.03 6.01
N VAL A 4 -2.35 14.00 4.79
CA VAL A 4 -2.50 12.82 3.95
C VAL A 4 -1.68 11.77 4.67
N GLU A 5 -2.35 10.93 5.45
CA GLU A 5 -1.69 9.81 6.10
C GLU A 5 -1.00 8.99 5.00
N PRO A 6 0.28 8.61 5.20
CA PRO A 6 0.97 7.82 4.22
C PRO A 6 0.17 6.53 4.01
N VAL A 7 -0.43 6.38 2.83
CA VAL A 7 -1.16 5.17 2.47
C VAL A 7 -0.11 4.09 2.30
N GLU A 8 0.02 3.23 3.31
CA GLU A 8 0.83 2.03 3.22
C GLU A 8 0.06 0.99 2.41
N PHE A 9 0.72 0.37 1.45
CA PHE A 9 0.14 -0.71 0.66
C PHE A 9 0.82 -2.02 1.02
N GLU A 10 0.05 -3.08 1.20
CA GLU A 10 0.57 -4.43 1.44
C GLU A 10 0.30 -5.32 0.22
N CYS A 11 1.34 -6.02 -0.23
CA CYS A 11 1.18 -7.03 -1.25
C CYS A 11 0.47 -8.27 -0.69
N VAL A 12 -0.66 -8.66 -1.28
CA VAL A 12 -1.43 -9.83 -0.85
C VAL A 12 -0.72 -11.16 -1.09
N GLN A 13 0.32 -11.17 -1.92
CA GLN A 13 1.06 -12.38 -2.29
C GLN A 13 2.27 -12.63 -1.38
N CYS A 14 3.04 -11.59 -1.05
CA CYS A 14 4.27 -11.73 -0.26
C CYS A 14 4.24 -10.99 1.08
N GLY A 15 3.16 -10.26 1.40
CA GLY A 15 3.01 -9.49 2.65
C GLY A 15 3.93 -8.26 2.74
N ARG A 16 4.57 -7.86 1.63
CA ARG A 16 5.48 -6.72 1.63
C ARG A 16 4.70 -5.42 1.70
N ARG A 17 5.10 -4.55 2.64
CA ARG A 17 4.54 -3.21 2.80
C ARG A 17 5.41 -2.19 2.06
N GLU A 18 4.77 -1.38 1.22
CA GLU A 18 5.40 -0.31 0.47
C GLU A 18 4.57 0.97 0.68
N ALA A 19 5.24 2.06 1.07
CA ALA A 19 4.62 3.38 1.10
C ALA A 19 4.61 3.92 -0.33
N VAL A 20 3.45 3.85 -0.99
CA VAL A 20 3.32 4.25 -2.38
C VAL A 20 2.75 5.66 -2.40
N ALA A 21 3.57 6.62 -2.82
CA ALA A 21 3.16 8.03 -2.88
C ALA A 21 2.16 8.32 -4.02
N ASP A 22 2.01 7.39 -4.96
CA ASP A 22 1.20 7.57 -6.16
C ASP A 22 0.30 6.35 -6.34
N ALA A 23 -1.01 6.59 -6.45
CA ALA A 23 -2.07 5.57 -6.50
C ALA A 23 -2.00 4.66 -7.75
N LEU A 24 -1.04 4.89 -8.66
CA LEU A 24 -0.91 4.18 -9.93
C LEU A 24 -0.08 2.88 -9.84
N VAL A 25 0.65 2.63 -8.76
CA VAL A 25 1.42 1.38 -8.64
C VAL A 25 0.63 0.36 -7.80
N SER A 26 -0.27 -0.35 -8.46
CA SER A 26 -1.07 -1.43 -7.86
C SER A 26 -0.32 -2.77 -7.77
N THR A 27 0.96 -2.81 -8.13
CA THR A 27 1.73 -4.05 -8.31
C THR A 27 3.05 -4.03 -7.53
N CYS A 28 3.30 -5.08 -6.75
CA CYS A 28 4.49 -5.20 -5.91
C CYS A 28 5.74 -5.33 -6.79
N ARG A 29 6.77 -4.53 -6.49
CA ARG A 29 8.02 -4.52 -7.29
C ARG A 29 8.84 -5.80 -7.16
N GLN A 30 8.58 -6.58 -6.11
CA GLN A 30 9.34 -7.80 -5.83
C GLN A 30 8.74 -9.05 -6.50
N CYS A 31 7.41 -9.22 -6.41
CA CYS A 31 6.75 -10.45 -6.87
C CYS A 31 5.75 -10.21 -8.01
N GLY A 32 5.45 -8.96 -8.37
CA GLY A 32 4.41 -8.63 -9.34
C GLY A 32 2.99 -8.88 -8.84
N GLY A 33 2.80 -9.15 -7.55
CA GLY A 33 1.49 -9.39 -6.95
C GLY A 33 0.70 -8.09 -6.73
N GLU A 34 -0.62 -8.21 -6.59
CA GLU A 34 -1.50 -7.08 -6.29
C GLU A 34 -1.15 -6.46 -4.93
N MET A 35 -1.12 -5.13 -4.88
CA MET A 35 -0.97 -4.36 -3.65
C MET A 35 -2.30 -3.75 -3.23
N ARG A 36 -2.67 -3.90 -1.96
CA ARG A 36 -3.90 -3.33 -1.39
C ARG A 36 -3.54 -2.28 -0.35
N ASN A 37 -4.36 -1.24 -0.28
CA ASN A 37 -4.28 -0.26 0.80
C ASN A 37 -4.38 -0.99 2.15
N VAL A 38 -3.42 -0.76 3.02
CA VAL A 38 -3.56 -1.00 4.44
C VAL A 38 -4.24 0.24 4.98
N GLU A 39 -5.56 0.33 4.82
CA GLU A 39 -6.30 1.34 5.56
C GLU A 39 -6.04 1.08 7.05
N PRO A 40 -5.55 2.07 7.81
CA PRO A 40 -5.46 1.92 9.24
C PRO A 40 -6.86 1.62 9.76
N ILE A 41 -7.02 0.45 10.40
CA ILE A 41 -8.26 0.10 11.10
C ILE A 41 -8.38 1.10 12.26
N HIS A 42 -9.22 2.12 12.09
CA HIS A 42 -9.65 2.96 13.20
C HIS A 42 -10.85 2.26 13.88
N ASP A 43 -10.60 1.70 15.06
CA ASP A 43 -11.61 1.21 16.02
C ASP A 43 -12.40 2.39 16.64
#